data_AF-A0A855MTZ2-F1
#
_entry.id   AF-A0A855MTZ2-F1
#
_cell.length_a   1.000
_cell.length_b   1.000
_cell.length_c   1.000
_cell.angle_alpha   90.00
_cell.angle_beta   90.00
_cell.angle_gamma   90.00
#
_symmetry.space_group_name_H-M   'P 1'
#
loop_
_entity.id
_entity.type
_entity.pdbx_description
1 polymer ?
#
loop_
_entity_poly.entity_id
_entity_poly.type
_entity_poly.pdbx_seq_one_letter_code
_entity_poly.pdbx_strand_id
1 'polypeptide(L)'
;MFNTLEEIAKRDREKARLEGKVEGKLEGERELIIEILNQSFGEDFDKSLEEKIRKANEETINPIKKNILSITLEELKNLVK
;
A
#
# COMPACT_ATOMS: atom_id res chain seq x y z
N MET A 1 -26.63 29.46 -16.74
CA MET A 1 -25.18 29.21 -16.62
C MET A 1 -24.81 28.59 -15.26
N PHE A 2 -25.73 27.84 -14.63
CA PHE A 2 -25.53 27.22 -13.30
C PHE A 2 -25.02 25.77 -13.37
N ASN A 3 -25.22 25.09 -14.51
CA ASN A 3 -24.87 23.67 -14.66
C ASN A 3 -23.34 23.40 -14.63
N THR A 4 -22.50 24.36 -15.05
CA THR A 4 -21.06 24.09 -15.19
C THR A 4 -20.35 23.93 -13.84
N LEU A 5 -20.68 24.75 -12.83
CA LEU A 5 -20.05 24.69 -11.51
C LEU A 5 -20.49 23.46 -10.70
N GLU A 6 -21.77 23.11 -10.79
CA GLU A 6 -22.31 21.92 -10.13
C GLU A 6 -21.70 20.64 -10.72
N GLU A 7 -21.56 20.58 -12.05
CA GLU A 7 -20.90 19.46 -12.73
C GLU A 7 -19.41 19.35 -12.37
N ILE A 8 -18.68 20.46 -12.24
CA ILE A 8 -17.28 20.46 -11.76
C ILE A 8 -17.22 19.92 -10.33
N ALA A 9 -18.05 20.45 -9.42
CA ALA A 9 -18.06 20.01 -8.03
C ALA A 9 -18.42 18.51 -7.89
N LYS A 10 -19.33 18.00 -8.74
CA LYS A 10 -19.67 16.58 -8.76
C LYS A 10 -18.50 15.71 -9.22
N ARG A 11 -17.77 16.14 -10.26
CA ARG A 11 -16.58 15.44 -10.76
C ARG A 11 -15.47 15.42 -9.72
N ASP A 12 -15.22 16.54 -9.04
CA ASP A 12 -14.18 16.63 -8.02
C ASP A 12 -14.47 15.72 -6.83
N ARG A 13 -15.74 15.67 -6.36
CA ARG A 13 -16.15 14.73 -5.31
C ARG A 13 -15.98 13.27 -5.73
N GLU A 14 -16.36 12.94 -6.96
CA GLU A 14 -16.23 11.57 -7.47
C GLU A 14 -14.76 11.17 -7.61
N LYS A 15 -13.91 12.08 -8.10
CA LYS A 15 -12.46 11.87 -8.18
C LYS A 15 -11.86 11.64 -6.78
N ALA A 16 -12.17 12.49 -5.80
CA ALA A 16 -11.71 12.32 -4.43
C ALA A 16 -12.18 10.99 -3.80
N ARG A 17 -13.42 10.57 -4.10
CA ARG A 17 -13.96 9.29 -3.65
C ARG A 17 -13.19 8.10 -4.26
N LEU A 18 -12.87 8.18 -5.55
CA LEU A 18 -12.09 7.14 -6.24
C LEU A 18 -10.66 7.08 -5.71
N GLU A 19 -10.00 8.23 -5.54
CA GLU A 19 -8.65 8.32 -4.96
C GLU A 19 -8.62 7.74 -3.55
N GLY A 20 -9.58 8.09 -2.68
CA GLY A 20 -9.68 7.53 -1.34
C GLY A 20 -9.92 6.02 -1.33
N LYS A 21 -10.68 5.48 -2.30
CA LYS A 21 -10.88 4.02 -2.43
C LYS A 21 -9.59 3.30 -2.85
N VAL A 22 -8.80 3.91 -3.73
CA VAL A 22 -7.51 3.35 -4.17
C VAL A 22 -6.51 3.38 -3.00
N GLU A 23 -6.39 4.51 -2.31
CA GLU A 23 -5.46 4.63 -1.17
C GLU A 23 -5.85 3.67 -0.03
N GLY A 24 -7.13 3.61 0.34
CA GLY A 24 -7.58 2.70 1.40
C GLY A 24 -7.39 1.22 1.05
N LYS A 25 -7.47 0.85 -0.23
CA LYS A 25 -7.12 -0.50 -0.68
C LYS A 25 -5.63 -0.76 -0.51
N LEU A 26 -4.77 0.18 -0.90
CA LEU A 26 -3.33 0.04 -0.80
C LEU A 26 -2.86 0.00 0.67
N GLU A 27 -3.47 0.80 1.54
CA GLU A 27 -3.24 0.77 2.99
C GLU A 27 -3.58 -0.60 3.57
N GLY A 28 -4.75 -1.16 3.21
CA GLY A 28 -5.12 -2.52 3.63
C GLY A 28 -4.17 -3.61 3.11
N GLU A 29 -3.67 -3.47 1.87
CA GLU A 29 -2.67 -4.40 1.34
C GLU A 29 -1.34 -4.33 2.11
N ARG A 30 -0.90 -3.12 2.51
CA ARG A 30 0.33 -2.93 3.30
C ARG A 30 0.23 -3.58 4.68
N GLU A 31 -0.87 -3.37 5.40
CA GLU A 31 -1.04 -3.96 6.74
C GLU A 31 -1.12 -5.49 6.67
N LEU A 32 -1.83 -6.05 5.68
CA LEU A 32 -1.88 -7.51 5.51
C LEU A 32 -0.49 -8.10 5.19
N ILE A 33 0.29 -7.42 4.36
CA ILE A 33 1.67 -7.83 4.07
C ILE A 33 2.52 -7.80 5.35
N ILE A 34 2.41 -6.75 6.15
CA ILE A 34 3.13 -6.62 7.42
C ILE A 34 2.80 -7.78 8.36
N GLU A 35 1.52 -8.11 8.52
CA GLU A 35 1.08 -9.23 9.36
C GLU A 35 1.67 -10.57 8.89
N ILE A 36 1.62 -10.84 7.59
CA ILE A 36 2.16 -12.09 7.01
C ILE A 36 3.68 -12.18 7.18
N LEU A 37 4.40 -11.08 6.92
CA LEU A 37 5.86 -11.05 7.04
C LEU A 37 6.31 -11.17 8.49
N ASN A 38 5.61 -10.53 9.42
CA ASN A 38 5.86 -10.67 10.85
C ASN A 38 5.68 -12.13 11.31
N GLN A 39 4.63 -12.82 10.83
CA GLN A 39 4.45 -14.25 11.10
C GLN A 39 5.54 -15.12 10.46
N SER A 40 6.08 -14.72 9.31
CA SER A 40 7.06 -15.50 8.54
C SER A 40 8.49 -15.37 9.06
N PHE A 41 8.87 -14.18 9.52
CA PHE A 41 10.24 -13.85 9.92
C PHE A 41 10.40 -13.61 11.43
N GLY A 42 9.30 -13.41 12.16
CA GLY A 42 9.33 -13.23 13.62
C GLY A 42 10.23 -12.06 14.05
N GLU A 43 11.16 -12.33 14.95
CA GLU A 43 12.06 -11.32 15.54
C GLU A 43 12.97 -10.62 14.51
N ASP A 44 13.23 -11.26 13.36
CA ASP A 44 14.05 -10.69 12.30
C ASP A 44 13.31 -9.63 11.46
N PHE A 45 11.98 -9.53 11.59
CA PHE A 45 11.17 -8.50 10.98
C PHE A 45 10.97 -7.33 11.94
N ASP A 46 11.90 -6.38 11.87
CA ASP A 46 11.93 -5.25 12.76
C ASP A 46 10.92 -4.13 12.38
N LYS A 47 10.74 -3.20 13.31
CA LYS A 47 9.88 -2.02 13.13
C LYS A 47 10.32 -1.11 11.97
N SER A 48 11.59 -1.15 11.58
CA SER A 48 12.07 -0.34 10.45
C SER A 48 11.51 -0.88 9.14
N LEU A 49 11.53 -2.21 8.95
CA LEU A 49 10.92 -2.88 7.80
C LEU A 49 9.42 -2.65 7.74
N GLU A 50 8.72 -2.74 8.87
CA GLU A 50 7.29 -2.40 8.94
C GLU A 50 7.03 -0.98 8.42
N GLU A 51 7.78 0.01 8.94
CA GLU A 51 7.55 1.41 8.58
C GLU A 51 7.87 1.69 7.11
N LYS A 52 8.90 1.03 6.56
CA LYS A 52 9.21 1.10 5.13
C LYS A 52 8.08 0.54 4.28
N ILE A 53 7.48 -0.59 4.68
CA ILE A 53 6.32 -1.18 3.98
C ILE A 53 5.08 -0.27 4.09
N ARG A 54 4.79 0.31 5.27
CA ARG A 54 3.67 1.25 5.45
C ARG A 54 3.74 2.46 4.54
N LYS A 55 4.96 2.90 4.18
CA LYS A 55 5.20 4.05 3.30
C LYS A 55 5.46 3.67 1.83
N ALA A 56 5.65 2.39 1.54
CA ALA A 56 6.01 1.89 0.21
C ALA A 56 4.87 2.08 -0.79
N ASN A 57 5.16 2.63 -1.96
CA ASN A 57 4.17 2.81 -3.02
C ASN A 57 3.69 1.46 -3.61
N GLU A 58 2.68 1.50 -4.47
CA GLU A 58 2.15 0.30 -5.12
C GLU A 58 3.20 -0.48 -5.92
N GLU A 59 4.17 0.21 -6.52
CA GLU A 59 5.26 -0.41 -7.29
C GLU A 59 6.18 -1.28 -6.42
N THR A 60 6.46 -0.85 -5.18
CA THR A 60 7.22 -1.64 -4.20
C THR A 60 6.36 -2.73 -3.56
N ILE A 61 5.08 -2.46 -3.31
CA ILE A 61 4.16 -3.42 -2.65
C ILE A 61 3.80 -4.60 -3.55
N ASN A 62 3.58 -4.38 -4.84
CA ASN A 62 3.20 -5.42 -5.79
C ASN A 62 4.17 -6.62 -5.88
N PRO A 63 5.51 -6.45 -5.99
CA PRO A 63 6.44 -7.58 -6.00
C PRO A 63 6.49 -8.32 -4.66
N ILE A 64 6.33 -7.61 -3.54
CA ILE A 64 6.23 -8.25 -2.21
C ILE A 64 4.97 -9.11 -2.15
N LYS A 65 3.81 -8.56 -2.53
CA LYS A 65 2.52 -9.27 -2.60
C LYS A 65 2.61 -10.53 -3.47
N LYS A 66 3.24 -10.43 -4.64
CA LYS A 66 3.35 -11.54 -5.59
C LYS A 66 4.19 -12.71 -5.05
N ASN A 67 5.21 -12.41 -4.24
CA ASN A 67 6.17 -13.40 -3.74
C ASN A 67 6.09 -13.60 -2.23
N ILE A 68 5.00 -13.16 -1.58
CA ILE A 68 4.91 -13.01 -0.12
C ILE A 68 5.25 -14.29 0.66
N LEU A 69 4.96 -15.47 0.11
CA LEU A 69 5.20 -16.76 0.74
C LEU A 69 6.60 -17.34 0.49
N SER A 70 7.35 -16.78 -0.47
CA SER A 70 8.66 -17.28 -0.90
C SER A 70 9.77 -16.24 -0.82
N ILE A 71 9.44 -15.00 -0.49
CA ILE A 71 10.39 -13.91 -0.37
C ILE A 71 11.32 -14.16 0.81
N THR A 72 12.61 -13.90 0.60
CA THR A 72 13.60 -13.91 1.68
C THR A 72 13.68 -12.54 2.36
N LEU A 73 14.16 -12.50 3.61
CA LEU A 73 14.35 -11.25 4.33
C LEU A 73 15.31 -10.29 3.59
N GLU A 74 16.32 -10.84 2.91
CA GLU A 74 17.29 -10.05 2.14
C GLU A 74 16.66 -9.44 0.88
N GLU A 75 15.85 -10.21 0.15
CA GLU A 75 15.07 -9.68 -0.98
C GLU A 75 14.08 -8.61 -0.52
N LEU A 76 13.40 -8.84 0.60
CA LEU A 76 12.51 -7.85 1.20
C LEU A 76 13.25 -6.53 1.49
N LYS A 77 14.38 -6.59 2.19
CA LYS A 77 15.23 -5.41 2.49
C LYS A 77 15.65 -4.66 1.24
N ASN A 78 15.91 -5.38 0.14
CA ASN A 78 16.28 -4.78 -1.14
C ASN A 78 15.10 -4.10 -1.87
N LEU A 79 13.87 -4.56 -1.64
CA LEU A 79 12.66 -3.95 -2.20
C LEU A 79 12.24 -2.69 -1.43
N VAL A 80 12.38 -2.68 -0.11
CA VAL A 80 11.89 -1.61 0.77
C VAL A 80 12.97 -0.60 1.17
N LYS A 81 13.87 -0.27 0.24
CA LYS A 81 15.02 0.62 0.48
C LYS A 81 14.62 1.96 1.08
#